data_AF-A0A813LI85-F1
#
_entry.id   AF-A0A813LI85-F1
#
_cell.length_a   1.000
_cell.length_b   1.000
_cell.length_c   1.000
_cell.angle_alpha   90.00
_cell.angle_beta   90.00
_cell.angle_gamma   90.00
#
_symmetry.space_group_name_H-M   'P 1'
#
loop_
_entity.id
_entity.type
_entity.pdbx_description
1 polymer ?
#
loop_
_entity_poly.entity_id
_entity_poly.type
_entity_poly.pdbx_seq_one_letter_code
_entity_poly.pdbx_strand_id
1 'polypeptide(L)'
;MALDELRSLGCALCALRIEGCRSTERYTAAPCSVQDAGSSSGSCGLCLGLLEGSAPARLRAALRATLSEVPRVEATHYKLSLLLPAAFVFRQQLLLSHLRSASEGPGPDLVSIEKVLRWFLEEELGEIGLAPVAGVAEALPLEAAIELAVIGVYAGPVIDELECLNGDSHNSGKTRVSRKKRRLEAYLPKEVKEAAKELAKQVTPAMVLQALANRTTEECLRVLGPDADGSSDTTLREHLARVAGEPASASFDIRRESLFLRGRYLKLSRRMPQSPWLIDGERKGEASVEECIAIPVGWDKCRSL
;
A
#
# COMPACT_ATOMS: atom_id res chain seq x y z
N MET A 1 -3.53 2.70 -30.25
CA MET A 1 -2.38 1.79 -30.02
C MET A 1 -2.86 0.33 -29.97
N ALA A 2 -2.15 -0.60 -30.62
CA ALA A 2 -2.49 -2.02 -30.60
C ALA A 2 -2.11 -2.69 -29.26
N LEU A 3 -2.74 -3.83 -28.92
CA LEU A 3 -2.47 -4.55 -27.66
C LEU A 3 -0.99 -4.96 -27.53
N ASP A 4 -0.36 -5.35 -28.64
CA ASP A 4 1.05 -5.74 -28.66
C ASP A 4 2.00 -4.56 -28.40
N GLU A 5 1.64 -3.36 -28.86
CA GLU A 5 2.39 -2.14 -28.54
C GLU A 5 2.28 -1.80 -27.06
N LEU A 6 1.09 -1.93 -26.45
CA LEU A 6 0.90 -1.74 -25.01
C LEU A 6 1.72 -2.72 -24.16
N ARG A 7 1.76 -4.00 -24.58
CA ARG A 7 2.59 -5.01 -23.92
C ARG A 7 4.08 -4.65 -23.96
N SER A 8 4.53 -4.05 -25.07
CA SER A 8 5.93 -3.62 -25.23
C SER A 8 6.33 -2.45 -24.32
N LEU A 9 5.37 -1.66 -23.82
CA LEU A 9 5.64 -0.57 -22.88
C LEU A 9 5.83 -1.06 -21.43
N GLY A 10 5.29 -2.22 -21.09
CA GLY A 10 5.35 -2.81 -19.76
C GLY A 10 6.56 -3.73 -19.55
N CYS A 11 6.88 -4.04 -18.29
CA CYS A 11 7.68 -5.22 -17.98
C CYS A 11 6.88 -6.49 -18.27
N ALA A 12 7.54 -7.65 -18.29
CA ALA A 12 6.89 -8.95 -18.54
C ALA A 12 5.66 -9.19 -17.65
N LEU A 13 5.72 -8.83 -16.36
CA LEU A 13 4.57 -8.96 -15.46
C LEU A 13 3.43 -7.98 -15.76
N CYS A 14 3.72 -6.78 -16.25
CA CYS A 14 2.68 -5.84 -16.69
C CYS A 14 2.05 -6.27 -18.01
N ALA A 15 2.80 -6.91 -18.92
CA ALA A 15 2.24 -7.53 -20.11
C ALA A 15 1.22 -8.63 -19.75
N LEU A 16 1.53 -9.49 -18.78
CA LEU A 16 0.58 -10.48 -18.24
C LEU A 16 -0.67 -9.82 -17.62
N ARG A 17 -0.52 -8.67 -16.95
CA ARG A 17 -1.66 -7.91 -16.43
C ARG A 17 -2.57 -7.41 -17.55
N ILE A 18 -1.99 -6.85 -18.60
CA ILE A 18 -2.68 -6.37 -19.81
C ILE A 18 -3.42 -7.51 -20.52
N GLU A 19 -2.84 -8.72 -20.52
CA GLU A 19 -3.48 -9.94 -21.03
C GLU A 19 -4.67 -10.43 -20.19
N GLY A 20 -4.87 -9.88 -18.99
CA GLY A 20 -5.85 -10.42 -18.05
C GLY A 20 -5.45 -11.76 -17.45
N CYS A 21 -4.15 -12.10 -17.45
CA CYS A 21 -3.66 -13.34 -16.87
C CYS A 21 -3.93 -13.37 -15.36
N ARG A 22 -4.58 -14.44 -14.88
CA ARG A 22 -4.89 -14.67 -13.46
C ARG A 22 -4.17 -15.87 -12.84
N SER A 23 -3.23 -16.47 -13.57
CA SER A 23 -2.46 -17.62 -13.11
C SER A 23 -1.23 -17.15 -12.34
N THR A 24 -1.18 -17.40 -11.03
CA THR A 24 0.00 -17.10 -10.19
C THR A 24 1.27 -17.78 -10.73
N GLU A 25 1.15 -19.02 -11.20
CA GLU A 25 2.26 -19.77 -11.81
C GLU A 25 2.88 -19.02 -13.00
N ARG A 26 2.06 -18.40 -13.86
CA ARG A 26 2.56 -17.59 -14.98
C ARG A 26 3.30 -16.34 -14.51
N TYR A 27 2.88 -15.71 -13.41
CA TYR A 27 3.61 -14.56 -12.84
C TYR A 27 4.93 -14.98 -12.19
N THR A 28 4.97 -16.15 -11.54
CA THR A 28 6.20 -16.68 -10.92
C THR A 28 7.19 -17.21 -11.98
N ALA A 29 6.68 -17.81 -13.06
CA ALA A 29 7.51 -18.36 -14.15
C ALA A 29 7.93 -17.30 -15.18
N ALA A 30 7.32 -16.11 -15.18
CA ALA A 30 7.68 -15.05 -16.10
C ALA A 30 9.16 -14.67 -15.93
N PRO A 31 9.90 -14.49 -17.02
CA PRO A 31 11.32 -14.23 -16.94
C PRO A 31 11.57 -12.92 -16.19
N CYS A 32 12.44 -12.99 -15.19
CA CYS A 32 13.02 -11.81 -14.53
C CYS A 32 14.02 -11.07 -15.44
N SER A 33 14.14 -11.44 -16.72
CA SER A 33 15.24 -11.01 -17.59
C SER A 33 15.29 -9.49 -17.66
N VAL A 34 16.37 -8.95 -17.11
CA VAL A 34 16.71 -7.53 -17.02
C VAL A 34 17.21 -6.98 -18.39
N GLN A 35 17.13 -7.78 -19.46
CA GLN A 35 17.83 -7.57 -20.73
C GLN A 35 17.00 -8.17 -21.87
N ASP A 36 17.00 -7.70 -23.11
CA ASP A 36 17.69 -6.60 -23.76
C ASP A 36 17.00 -6.35 -25.12
N ALA A 37 16.61 -5.10 -25.39
CA ALA A 37 16.52 -4.57 -26.75
C ALA A 37 16.57 -3.04 -26.69
N GLY A 38 17.73 -2.49 -26.32
CA GLY A 38 18.09 -1.09 -26.56
C GLY A 38 17.98 -0.14 -25.36
N SER A 39 18.99 -0.18 -24.48
CA SER A 39 19.55 0.94 -23.70
C SER A 39 18.63 1.98 -23.01
N SER A 40 17.34 1.72 -22.80
CA SER A 40 16.48 2.69 -22.11
C SER A 40 16.64 2.51 -20.59
N SER A 41 17.58 3.25 -20.02
CA SER A 41 17.70 3.44 -18.57
C SER A 41 16.38 3.90 -17.97
N GLY A 42 15.78 3.12 -17.09
CA GLY A 42 14.55 3.51 -16.39
C GLY A 42 13.81 2.32 -15.83
N SER A 43 12.76 2.59 -15.06
CA SER A 43 11.82 1.61 -14.51
C SER A 43 10.57 1.49 -15.39
N CYS A 44 9.89 0.35 -15.36
CA CYS A 44 8.65 0.14 -16.11
C CYS A 44 7.62 1.22 -15.79
N GLY A 45 7.04 1.86 -16.81
CA GLY A 45 6.06 2.93 -16.61
C GLY A 45 4.77 2.49 -15.92
N LEU A 46 4.37 1.23 -16.07
CA LEU A 46 3.07 0.74 -15.58
C LEU A 46 3.08 0.27 -14.13
N CYS A 47 4.21 -0.24 -13.65
CA CYS A 47 4.40 -0.64 -12.25
C CYS A 47 5.46 0.20 -11.54
N LEU A 48 6.00 1.22 -12.19
CA LEU A 48 7.07 2.06 -11.67
C LEU A 48 8.26 1.25 -11.15
N GLY A 49 8.51 0.05 -11.69
CA GLY A 49 9.55 -0.89 -11.24
C GLY A 49 9.16 -1.87 -10.13
N LEU A 50 7.96 -1.76 -9.53
CA LEU A 50 7.52 -2.60 -8.40
C LEU A 50 7.32 -4.08 -8.79
N LEU A 51 7.02 -4.35 -10.06
CA LEU A 51 6.87 -5.70 -10.62
C LEU A 51 7.98 -6.04 -11.64
N GLU A 52 9.11 -5.33 -11.60
CA GLU A 52 10.13 -5.44 -12.62
C GLU A 52 11.37 -6.21 -12.16
N GLY A 53 11.88 -7.09 -13.02
CA GLY A 53 13.08 -7.87 -12.77
C GLY A 53 12.98 -8.65 -11.46
N SER A 54 13.95 -8.46 -10.57
CA SER A 54 13.97 -9.11 -9.26
C SER A 54 13.13 -8.43 -8.18
N ALA A 55 12.34 -7.39 -8.49
CA ALA A 55 11.53 -6.68 -7.49
C ALA A 55 10.56 -7.60 -6.72
N PRO A 56 9.84 -8.56 -7.36
CA PRO A 56 9.01 -9.51 -6.62
C PRO A 56 9.81 -10.38 -5.64
N ALA A 57 10.99 -10.86 -6.05
CA ALA A 57 11.86 -11.64 -5.18
C ALA A 57 12.38 -10.81 -3.98
N ARG A 58 12.75 -9.54 -4.22
CA ARG A 58 13.14 -8.61 -3.15
C ARG A 58 11.99 -8.32 -2.19
N LEU A 59 10.77 -8.15 -2.72
CA LEU A 59 9.57 -7.94 -1.91
C LEU A 59 9.31 -9.14 -0.97
N ARG A 60 9.37 -10.36 -1.50
CA ARG A 60 9.23 -11.61 -0.73
C ARG A 60 10.32 -11.74 0.33
N ALA A 61 11.58 -11.49 -0.05
CA ALA A 61 12.70 -11.53 0.89
C ALA A 61 12.57 -10.50 2.01
N ALA A 62 12.14 -9.27 1.69
CA ALA A 62 11.90 -8.23 2.68
C ALA A 62 10.74 -8.59 3.63
N LEU A 63 9.63 -9.16 3.12
CA LEU A 63 8.55 -9.67 3.98
C LEU A 63 9.06 -10.74 4.96
N ARG A 64 9.83 -11.72 4.47
CA ARG A 64 10.42 -12.77 5.33
C ARG A 64 11.33 -12.17 6.40
N ALA A 65 12.17 -11.21 6.03
CA ALA A 65 13.03 -10.50 6.97
C ALA A 65 12.21 -9.78 8.06
N THR A 66 11.21 -8.99 7.66
CA THR A 66 10.33 -8.30 8.62
C THR A 66 9.58 -9.27 9.53
N LEU A 67 9.03 -10.36 8.99
CA LEU A 67 8.34 -11.38 9.79
C LEU A 67 9.27 -12.09 10.78
N SER A 68 10.56 -12.25 10.45
CA SER A 68 11.54 -12.88 11.35
C SER A 68 11.94 -12.00 12.54
N GLU A 69 11.80 -10.68 12.41
CA GLU A 69 12.09 -9.73 13.49
C GLU A 69 10.94 -9.62 14.50
N VAL A 70 9.71 -9.91 14.08
CA VAL A 70 8.56 -9.92 14.99
C VAL A 70 8.69 -11.14 15.91
N PRO A 71 8.74 -10.96 17.25
CA PRO A 71 8.83 -12.07 18.19
C PRO A 71 7.71 -13.06 17.88
N ARG A 72 8.06 -14.36 17.70
CA ARG A 72 7.16 -15.44 17.24
C ARG A 72 5.73 -15.20 17.71
N VAL A 73 4.97 -14.51 16.87
CA VAL A 73 3.59 -14.25 17.18
C VAL A 73 2.94 -15.60 16.97
N GLU A 74 2.21 -16.10 17.96
CA GLU A 74 1.36 -17.29 17.83
C GLU A 74 0.17 -17.03 16.87
N ALA A 75 0.35 -16.12 15.92
CA ALA A 75 -0.63 -15.83 14.90
C ALA A 75 -0.67 -16.99 13.94
N THR A 76 -1.90 -17.41 13.67
CA THR A 76 -2.23 -18.42 12.68
C THR A 76 -2.92 -17.77 11.48
N HIS A 77 -3.33 -16.50 11.61
CA HIS A 77 -4.08 -15.79 10.61
C HIS A 77 -3.46 -14.42 10.29
N TYR A 78 -3.77 -13.90 9.12
CA TYR A 78 -3.38 -12.55 8.72
C TYR A 78 -4.50 -11.78 8.02
N LYS A 79 -4.44 -10.46 8.15
CA LYS A 79 -5.22 -9.49 7.37
C LYS A 79 -4.25 -8.64 6.56
N LEU A 80 -4.30 -8.79 5.24
CA LEU A 80 -3.41 -8.09 4.32
C LEU A 80 -4.07 -6.83 3.74
N SER A 81 -3.42 -5.68 3.92
CA SER A 81 -3.80 -4.39 3.35
C SER A 81 -2.66 -3.84 2.48
N LEU A 82 -2.98 -3.34 1.28
CA LEU A 82 -1.99 -2.74 0.38
C LEU A 82 -2.30 -1.24 0.22
N LEU A 83 -1.28 -0.41 0.40
CA LEU A 83 -1.35 1.04 0.24
C LEU A 83 -0.37 1.43 -0.86
N LEU A 84 -0.88 1.64 -2.07
CA LEU A 84 -0.05 2.00 -3.23
C LEU A 84 -0.12 3.51 -3.52
N PRO A 85 0.98 4.13 -3.99
CA PRO A 85 0.98 5.51 -4.43
C PRO A 85 -0.08 5.78 -5.51
N ALA A 86 -0.66 6.98 -5.50
CA ALA A 86 -1.71 7.36 -6.45
C ALA A 86 -1.25 7.27 -7.92
N ALA A 87 0.05 7.42 -8.19
CA ALA A 87 0.64 7.25 -9.52
C ALA A 87 0.34 5.88 -10.15
N PHE A 88 0.30 4.81 -9.33
CA PHE A 88 -0.07 3.47 -9.81
C PHE A 88 -1.52 3.40 -10.27
N VAL A 89 -2.41 3.98 -9.46
CA VAL A 89 -3.85 3.99 -9.73
C VAL A 89 -4.11 4.85 -10.96
N PHE A 90 -3.43 5.98 -11.06
CA PHE A 90 -3.51 6.90 -12.19
C PHE A 90 -3.15 6.22 -13.51
N ARG A 91 -1.95 5.62 -13.60
CA ARG A 91 -1.50 4.94 -14.82
C ARG A 91 -2.35 3.72 -15.15
N GLN A 92 -2.84 3.00 -14.13
CA GLN A 92 -3.78 1.90 -14.33
C GLN A 92 -5.12 2.38 -14.90
N GLN A 93 -5.68 3.51 -14.42
CA GLN A 93 -6.91 4.06 -14.96
C GLN A 93 -6.71 4.57 -16.39
N LEU A 94 -5.59 5.23 -16.67
CA LEU A 94 -5.26 5.69 -18.02
C LEU A 94 -5.21 4.52 -19.02
N LEU A 95 -4.55 3.43 -18.64
CA LEU A 95 -4.51 2.19 -19.41
C LEU A 95 -5.90 1.54 -19.57
N LEU A 96 -6.70 1.49 -18.49
CA LEU A 96 -8.06 0.94 -18.53
C LEU A 96 -8.98 1.72 -19.46
N SER A 97 -8.97 3.05 -19.39
CA SER A 97 -9.76 3.90 -20.28
C SER A 97 -9.41 3.64 -21.74
N HIS A 98 -8.12 3.48 -22.06
CA HIS A 98 -7.68 3.21 -23.43
C HIS A 98 -8.09 1.83 -23.93
N LEU A 99 -7.90 0.80 -23.10
CA LEU A 99 -8.31 -0.53 -23.47
C LEU A 99 -9.84 -0.63 -23.64
N ARG A 100 -10.62 0.15 -22.87
CA ARG A 100 -12.09 0.24 -23.00
C ARG A 100 -12.52 0.93 -24.29
N SER A 101 -11.86 2.03 -24.66
CA SER A 101 -12.19 2.74 -25.91
C SER A 101 -11.81 1.93 -27.15
N ALA A 102 -10.78 1.09 -27.06
CA ALA A 102 -10.34 0.23 -28.16
C ALA A 102 -11.14 -1.09 -28.30
N SER A 103 -11.91 -1.51 -27.29
CA SER A 103 -12.64 -2.79 -27.31
C SER A 103 -14.12 -2.62 -27.68
N GLU A 104 -14.59 -3.33 -28.70
CA GLU A 104 -16.03 -3.38 -29.08
C GLU A 104 -16.88 -4.34 -28.21
N GLY A 105 -16.35 -4.85 -27.09
CA GLY A 105 -16.92 -5.95 -26.32
C GLY A 105 -16.98 -5.73 -24.80
N PRO A 106 -17.26 -6.79 -24.01
CA PRO A 106 -17.12 -6.72 -22.56
C PRO A 106 -15.72 -6.22 -22.23
N GLY A 107 -15.64 -5.12 -21.48
CA GLY A 107 -14.43 -4.34 -21.34
C GLY A 107 -13.19 -5.15 -20.92
N PRO A 108 -11.99 -4.65 -21.23
CA PRO A 108 -10.71 -5.32 -20.96
C PRO A 108 -10.59 -5.79 -19.51
N ASP A 109 -10.26 -7.07 -19.32
CA ASP A 109 -10.03 -7.65 -18.00
C ASP A 109 -8.59 -7.38 -17.53
N LEU A 110 -8.25 -6.11 -17.31
CA LEU A 110 -6.92 -5.75 -16.79
C LEU A 110 -6.78 -6.19 -15.33
N VAL A 111 -5.74 -6.95 -15.01
CA VAL A 111 -5.43 -7.29 -13.61
C VAL A 111 -4.76 -6.10 -12.91
N SER A 112 -5.38 -5.64 -11.82
CA SER A 112 -4.82 -4.57 -10.99
C SER A 112 -3.48 -4.96 -10.37
N ILE A 113 -2.56 -4.00 -10.23
CA ILE A 113 -1.27 -4.25 -9.56
C ILE A 113 -1.44 -4.77 -8.12
N GLU A 114 -2.44 -4.24 -7.40
CA GLU A 114 -2.75 -4.67 -6.03
C GLU A 114 -2.98 -6.19 -5.96
N LYS A 115 -3.76 -6.72 -6.91
CA LYS A 115 -4.08 -8.16 -6.98
C LYS A 115 -2.84 -9.03 -7.25
N VAL A 116 -1.94 -8.57 -8.12
CA VAL A 116 -0.69 -9.28 -8.40
C VAL A 116 0.22 -9.31 -7.17
N LEU A 117 0.39 -8.17 -6.51
CA LEU A 117 1.17 -8.09 -5.26
C LEU A 117 0.56 -8.97 -4.17
N ARG A 118 -0.78 -8.95 -4.06
CA ARG A 118 -1.50 -9.82 -3.14
C ARG A 118 -1.16 -11.30 -3.39
N TRP A 119 -1.18 -11.80 -4.62
CA TRP A 119 -0.80 -13.19 -4.90
C TRP A 119 0.60 -13.54 -4.40
N PHE A 120 1.59 -12.68 -4.68
CA PHE A 120 2.97 -12.92 -4.23
C PHE A 120 3.09 -12.93 -2.70
N LEU A 121 2.36 -12.04 -2.01
CA LEU A 121 2.41 -11.95 -0.56
C LEU A 121 1.63 -13.09 0.12
N GLU A 122 0.48 -13.47 -0.42
CA GLU A 122 -0.35 -14.55 0.12
C GLU A 122 0.34 -15.91 -0.01
N GLU A 123 1.07 -16.15 -1.11
CA GLU A 123 1.91 -17.34 -1.28
C GLU A 123 2.97 -17.43 -0.18
N GLU A 124 3.72 -16.35 0.05
CA GLU A 124 4.74 -16.26 1.09
C GLU A 124 4.17 -16.42 2.51
N LEU A 125 3.03 -15.80 2.79
CA LEU A 125 2.36 -15.94 4.09
C LEU A 125 1.89 -17.39 4.32
N GLY A 126 1.41 -18.04 3.26
CA GLY A 126 1.04 -19.46 3.28
C GLY A 126 2.22 -20.39 3.56
N GLU A 127 3.40 -20.12 2.98
CA GLU A 127 4.63 -20.89 3.25
C GLU A 127 5.05 -20.84 4.73
N ILE A 128 4.75 -19.72 5.40
CA ILE A 128 5.04 -19.51 6.83
C ILE A 128 3.92 -20.09 7.73
N GLY A 129 2.85 -20.61 7.13
CA GLY A 129 1.73 -21.23 7.84
C GLY A 129 0.66 -20.25 8.32
N LEU A 130 0.63 -19.02 7.79
CA LEU A 130 -0.41 -18.04 8.08
C LEU A 130 -1.57 -18.17 7.08
N ALA A 131 -2.79 -18.23 7.58
CA ALA A 131 -4.01 -18.28 6.76
C ALA A 131 -4.66 -16.88 6.63
N PRO A 132 -5.28 -16.53 5.49
CA PRO A 132 -6.04 -15.28 5.40
C PRO A 132 -7.24 -15.33 6.34
N VAL A 133 -7.56 -14.22 7.00
CA VAL A 133 -8.84 -14.07 7.72
C VAL A 133 -9.97 -14.10 6.68
N ALA A 134 -10.70 -15.21 6.61
CA ALA A 134 -11.84 -15.37 5.72
C ALA A 134 -12.90 -14.32 6.05
N GLY A 135 -13.46 -13.65 5.03
CA GLY A 135 -14.42 -12.55 5.18
C GLY A 135 -15.80 -12.91 5.74
N VAL A 136 -15.91 -13.97 6.53
CA VAL A 136 -17.16 -14.47 7.10
C VAL A 136 -17.29 -13.98 8.53
N ALA A 137 -18.47 -13.42 8.83
CA ALA A 137 -18.86 -12.78 10.07
C ALA A 137 -18.83 -13.65 11.35
N GLU A 138 -18.21 -14.83 11.30
CA GLU A 138 -17.97 -15.63 12.49
C GLU A 138 -16.73 -15.09 13.20
N ALA A 139 -16.92 -14.76 14.48
CA ALA A 139 -15.89 -14.25 15.37
C ALA A 139 -14.80 -15.31 15.57
N LEU A 140 -13.91 -15.46 14.59
CA LEU A 140 -12.58 -15.97 14.85
C LEU A 140 -12.00 -15.13 16.00
N PRO A 141 -11.28 -15.76 16.95
CA PRO A 141 -10.61 -15.00 17.99
C PRO A 141 -9.63 -14.04 17.30
N LEU A 142 -9.97 -12.76 17.20
CA LEU A 142 -9.11 -11.76 16.55
C LEU A 142 -7.70 -11.73 17.18
N GLU A 143 -7.59 -12.26 18.40
CA GLU A 143 -6.35 -12.47 19.13
C GLU A 143 -5.29 -13.28 18.36
N ALA A 144 -5.67 -14.11 17.37
CA ALA A 144 -4.76 -14.94 16.60
C ALA A 144 -4.38 -14.39 15.20
N ALA A 145 -4.81 -13.16 14.86
CA ALA A 145 -4.53 -12.55 13.57
C ALA A 145 -3.50 -11.41 13.66
N ILE A 146 -2.56 -11.36 12.72
CA ILE A 146 -1.74 -10.17 12.46
C ILE A 146 -2.40 -9.30 11.39
N GLU A 147 -2.28 -7.98 11.52
CA GLU A 147 -2.55 -7.03 10.44
C GLU A 147 -1.23 -6.71 9.74
N LEU A 148 -1.13 -7.08 8.47
CA LEU A 148 0.00 -6.79 7.61
C LEU A 148 -0.40 -5.68 6.63
N ALA A 149 0.26 -4.52 6.75
CA ALA A 149 0.14 -3.44 5.79
C ALA A 149 1.39 -3.37 4.92
N VAL A 150 1.19 -3.40 3.60
CA VAL A 150 2.26 -3.21 2.60
C VAL A 150 2.11 -1.82 2.02
N ILE A 151 3.14 -1.00 2.17
CA ILE A 151 3.14 0.41 1.80
C ILE A 151 4.08 0.58 0.62
N GLY A 152 3.52 0.80 -0.57
CA GLY A 152 4.30 1.15 -1.75
C GLY A 152 4.86 2.56 -1.60
N VAL A 153 6.14 2.71 -1.91
CA VAL A 153 6.84 4.00 -1.89
C VAL A 153 7.40 4.26 -3.28
N TYR A 154 7.12 5.44 -3.80
CA TYR A 154 7.69 5.92 -5.05
C TYR A 154 8.01 7.40 -4.88
N ALA A 155 9.17 7.82 -5.37
CA ALA A 155 9.69 9.18 -5.27
C ALA A 155 10.38 9.56 -6.59
N GLY A 156 9.61 9.58 -7.67
CA GLY A 156 10.11 9.93 -9.00
C GLY A 156 9.20 10.91 -9.74
N PRO A 157 9.58 11.31 -10.96
CA PRO A 157 9.00 12.46 -11.68
C PRO A 157 7.52 12.29 -12.02
N VAL A 158 6.99 11.06 -12.02
CA VAL A 158 5.55 10.81 -12.25
C VAL A 158 4.67 11.44 -11.18
N ILE A 159 5.22 11.74 -10.00
CA ILE A 159 4.44 12.41 -8.94
C ILE A 159 4.03 13.80 -9.39
N ASP A 160 4.87 14.48 -10.16
CA ASP A 160 4.59 15.82 -10.67
C ASP A 160 3.40 15.81 -11.65
N GLU A 161 3.21 14.70 -12.40
CA GLU A 161 2.04 14.49 -13.25
C GLU A 161 0.72 14.52 -12.45
N LEU A 162 0.75 14.20 -11.15
CA LEU A 162 -0.43 14.19 -10.30
C LEU A 162 -0.80 15.58 -9.77
N GLU A 163 0.10 16.56 -9.83
CA GLU A 163 -0.17 17.90 -9.29
C GLU A 163 -1.36 18.58 -9.98
N CYS A 164 -1.61 18.25 -11.25
CA CYS A 164 -2.79 18.72 -11.99
C CYS A 164 -4.11 18.36 -11.30
N LEU A 165 -4.18 17.24 -10.56
CA LEU A 165 -5.39 16.79 -9.86
C LEU A 165 -5.65 17.57 -8.56
N ASN A 166 -4.68 18.32 -8.05
CA ASN A 166 -4.86 19.16 -6.87
C ASN A 166 -5.61 20.47 -7.18
N GLY A 167 -5.49 21.00 -8.41
CA GLY A 167 -6.01 22.31 -8.80
C GLY A 167 -7.53 22.44 -8.79
N ASP A 168 -8.25 21.35 -9.07
CA ASP A 168 -9.72 21.35 -9.15
C ASP A 168 -10.43 21.36 -7.78
N SER A 169 -9.68 21.20 -6.68
CA SER A 169 -10.25 21.02 -5.34
C SER A 169 -10.73 22.31 -4.68
N HIS A 170 -10.54 23.49 -5.29
CA HIS A 170 -10.90 24.77 -4.67
C HIS A 170 -12.41 25.04 -4.56
N ASN A 171 -13.29 24.21 -5.13
CA ASN A 171 -14.74 24.46 -5.10
C ASN A 171 -15.64 23.33 -4.55
N SER A 172 -15.10 22.19 -4.09
CA SER A 172 -15.95 21.10 -3.55
C SER A 172 -15.96 21.08 -2.02
N GLY A 173 -17.17 21.22 -1.45
CA GLY A 173 -17.41 21.30 -0.01
C GLY A 173 -16.82 20.16 0.81
N LYS A 174 -16.40 20.52 2.03
CA LYS A 174 -15.81 19.68 3.09
C LYS A 174 -16.46 18.30 3.20
N THR A 175 -15.84 17.28 2.60
CA THR A 175 -16.20 15.89 2.84
C THR A 175 -15.66 15.44 4.20
N ARG A 176 -16.55 14.88 5.02
CA ARG A 176 -16.25 14.36 6.36
C ARG A 176 -15.26 13.20 6.25
N VAL A 177 -13.99 13.45 6.55
CA VAL A 177 -12.99 12.39 6.75
C VAL A 177 -13.50 11.45 7.86
N SER A 178 -13.69 10.19 7.50
CA SER A 178 -14.21 9.13 8.39
C SER A 178 -13.34 8.98 9.64
N ARG A 179 -13.97 9.01 10.83
CA ARG A 179 -13.33 8.80 12.15
C ARG A 179 -12.49 7.51 12.23
N LYS A 180 -12.69 6.54 11.34
CA LYS A 180 -11.97 5.26 11.31
C LYS A 180 -10.49 5.41 10.89
N LYS A 181 -10.17 6.39 10.02
CA LYS A 181 -8.79 6.64 9.55
C LYS A 181 -7.88 7.20 10.66
N ARG A 182 -8.43 8.05 11.54
CA ARG A 182 -7.69 8.66 12.66
C ARG A 182 -7.21 7.65 13.72
N ARG A 183 -7.81 6.47 13.81
CA ARG A 183 -7.38 5.44 14.78
C ARG A 183 -6.14 4.66 14.31
N LEU A 184 -5.99 4.45 13.00
CA LEU A 184 -4.83 3.76 12.43
C LEU A 184 -3.56 4.64 12.41
N GLU A 185 -3.71 5.95 12.17
CA GLU A 185 -2.58 6.90 12.13
C GLU A 185 -1.93 7.14 13.51
N ALA A 186 -2.62 6.83 14.62
CA ALA A 186 -2.12 7.06 15.96
C ALA A 186 -0.96 6.14 16.36
N TYR A 187 -0.79 4.99 15.69
CA TYR A 187 0.14 3.93 16.12
C TYR A 187 1.20 3.54 15.09
N LEU A 188 1.32 4.27 13.97
CA LEU A 188 2.42 4.08 13.01
C LEU A 188 3.77 4.52 13.62
N PRO A 189 4.92 3.91 13.28
CA PRO A 189 6.23 4.47 13.60
C PRO A 189 6.37 5.89 13.05
N LYS A 190 7.15 6.76 13.71
CA LYS A 190 7.24 8.19 13.33
C LYS A 190 7.65 8.38 11.86
N GLU A 191 8.60 7.59 11.38
CA GLU A 191 9.09 7.59 10.00
C GLU A 191 7.98 7.19 9.01
N VAL A 192 7.19 6.16 9.34
CA VAL A 192 6.07 5.72 8.52
C VAL A 192 4.91 6.73 8.59
N LYS A 193 4.68 7.39 9.74
CA LYS A 193 3.73 8.49 9.86
C LYS A 193 4.14 9.68 9.01
N GLU A 194 5.41 10.04 9.01
CA GLU A 194 5.92 11.15 8.21
C GLU A 194 5.83 10.81 6.72
N ALA A 195 6.24 9.61 6.31
CA ALA A 195 6.06 9.14 4.94
C ALA A 195 4.57 9.08 4.53
N ALA A 196 3.69 8.54 5.37
CA ALA A 196 2.25 8.48 5.11
C ALA A 196 1.59 9.86 5.14
N LYS A 197 2.09 10.80 5.95
CA LYS A 197 1.60 12.18 6.04
C LYS A 197 2.05 13.00 4.84
N GLU A 198 3.28 12.81 4.36
CA GLU A 198 3.72 13.36 3.07
C GLU A 198 2.90 12.76 1.93
N LEU A 199 2.67 11.43 1.93
CA LEU A 199 1.76 10.77 0.98
C LEU A 199 0.31 11.28 1.10
N ALA A 200 -0.13 11.70 2.29
CA ALA A 200 -1.48 12.24 2.50
C ALA A 200 -1.62 13.72 2.10
N LYS A 201 -0.51 14.47 1.95
CA LYS A 201 -0.52 15.77 1.28
C LYS A 201 -0.60 15.60 -0.24
N GLN A 202 -0.21 14.44 -0.75
CA GLN A 202 -0.32 14.09 -2.16
C GLN A 202 -1.73 13.63 -2.50
N VAL A 203 -2.02 13.64 -3.80
CA VAL A 203 -3.25 13.11 -4.39
C VAL A 203 -3.46 11.68 -3.89
N THR A 204 -4.68 11.37 -3.42
CA THR A 204 -5.00 10.02 -2.97
C THR A 204 -5.47 9.14 -4.12
N PRO A 205 -5.28 7.80 -4.07
CA PRO A 205 -5.90 6.86 -5.01
C PRO A 205 -7.40 7.10 -5.24
N ALA A 206 -8.13 7.45 -4.18
CA ALA A 206 -9.57 7.72 -4.27
C ALA A 206 -9.87 9.00 -5.08
N MET A 207 -9.05 10.05 -4.95
CA MET A 207 -9.18 11.26 -5.75
C MET A 207 -8.91 10.98 -7.23
N VAL A 208 -7.88 10.18 -7.54
CA VAL A 208 -7.59 9.74 -8.91
C VAL A 208 -8.78 8.97 -9.50
N LEU A 209 -9.32 7.99 -8.76
CA LEU A 209 -10.49 7.23 -9.20
C LEU A 209 -11.69 8.15 -9.40
N GLN A 210 -11.96 9.08 -8.48
CA GLN A 210 -13.05 10.03 -8.62
C GLN A 210 -12.87 10.93 -9.84
N ALA A 211 -11.63 11.36 -10.12
CA ALA A 211 -11.33 12.19 -11.28
C ALA A 211 -11.50 11.42 -12.60
N LEU A 212 -11.11 10.13 -12.66
CA LEU A 212 -10.94 9.41 -13.92
C LEU A 212 -11.94 8.27 -14.20
N ALA A 213 -12.68 7.76 -13.21
CA ALA A 213 -13.38 6.45 -13.29
C ALA A 213 -14.40 6.30 -14.44
N ASN A 214 -14.87 7.40 -15.03
CA ASN A 214 -15.84 7.39 -16.13
C ASN A 214 -15.40 8.23 -17.34
N ARG A 215 -14.11 8.55 -17.44
CA ARG A 215 -13.57 9.35 -18.53
C ARG A 215 -13.01 8.45 -19.64
N THR A 216 -13.22 8.89 -20.87
CA THR A 216 -12.49 8.39 -22.04
C THR A 216 -11.00 8.70 -21.90
N THR A 217 -10.15 8.04 -22.69
CA THR A 217 -8.71 8.27 -22.64
C THR A 217 -8.36 9.71 -22.99
N GLU A 218 -9.03 10.26 -24.00
CA GLU A 218 -8.84 11.64 -24.43
C GLU A 218 -9.23 12.63 -23.32
N GLU A 219 -10.31 12.36 -22.60
CA GLU A 219 -10.71 13.17 -21.44
C GLU A 219 -9.75 13.01 -20.25
N CYS A 220 -9.18 11.83 -20.04
CA CYS A 220 -8.13 11.62 -19.03
C CYS A 220 -6.86 12.41 -19.38
N LEU A 221 -6.42 12.35 -20.64
CA LEU A 221 -5.23 13.06 -21.11
C LEU A 221 -5.39 14.59 -21.05
N ARG A 222 -6.58 15.12 -21.36
CA ARG A 222 -6.87 16.56 -21.19
C ARG A 222 -6.69 17.08 -19.77
N VAL A 223 -6.88 16.23 -18.75
CA VAL A 223 -6.66 16.61 -17.34
C VAL A 223 -5.18 16.87 -17.06
N LEU A 224 -4.28 16.21 -17.80
CA LEU A 224 -2.84 16.33 -17.63
C LEU A 224 -2.28 17.62 -18.24
N GLY A 225 -3.12 18.38 -18.94
CA GLY A 225 -2.76 19.63 -19.60
C GLY A 225 -2.75 19.46 -21.12
N PRO A 226 -2.94 20.56 -21.89
CA PRO A 226 -2.77 20.52 -23.33
C PRO A 226 -1.30 20.27 -23.67
N ASP A 227 -1.05 19.32 -24.57
CA ASP A 227 0.23 19.25 -25.25
C ASP A 227 0.48 20.57 -25.96
N ALA A 228 1.75 20.99 -26.03
CA ALA A 228 2.15 22.11 -26.88
C ALA A 228 1.68 21.92 -28.34
N ASP A 229 1.43 20.67 -28.77
CA ASP A 229 1.23 20.29 -30.17
C ASP A 229 -0.15 19.66 -30.49
N GLY A 230 -1.04 19.46 -29.50
CA GLY A 230 -2.44 19.06 -29.71
C GLY A 230 -2.72 17.62 -30.22
N SER A 231 -1.76 16.69 -30.16
CA SER A 231 -1.91 15.29 -30.61
C SER A 231 -2.09 14.31 -29.44
N SER A 232 -3.29 13.70 -29.32
CA SER A 232 -3.68 12.90 -28.14
C SER A 232 -3.15 11.45 -28.08
N ASP A 233 -2.61 10.86 -29.15
CA ASP A 233 -2.13 9.45 -29.10
C ASP A 233 -0.62 9.36 -28.79
N THR A 234 0.13 10.44 -29.07
CA THR A 234 1.55 10.58 -28.72
C THR A 234 1.74 10.62 -27.20
N THR A 235 0.78 11.19 -26.47
CA THR A 235 0.83 11.38 -25.01
C THR A 235 0.61 10.11 -24.20
N LEU A 236 -0.30 9.22 -24.63
CA LEU A 236 -0.52 7.98 -23.87
C LEU A 236 0.76 7.15 -23.80
N ARG A 237 1.47 7.05 -24.93
CA ARG A 237 2.73 6.32 -24.98
C ARG A 237 3.76 6.93 -24.05
N GLU A 238 3.86 8.25 -23.99
CA GLU A 238 4.78 8.98 -23.10
C GLU A 238 4.43 8.78 -21.63
N HIS A 239 3.15 8.91 -21.27
CA HIS A 239 2.67 8.67 -19.89
C HIS A 239 2.77 7.22 -19.45
N LEU A 240 2.80 6.24 -20.37
CA LEU A 240 3.00 4.82 -20.02
C LEU A 240 4.44 4.35 -20.28
N ALA A 241 5.29 5.20 -20.85
CA ALA A 241 6.69 4.88 -21.13
C ALA A 241 7.46 4.61 -19.85
N ARG A 242 8.62 3.96 -20.03
CA ARG A 242 9.59 3.76 -18.95
C ARG A 242 9.98 5.11 -18.36
N VAL A 243 10.14 5.13 -17.04
CA VAL A 243 10.38 6.35 -16.29
C VAL A 243 11.81 6.34 -15.76
N ALA A 244 12.49 7.47 -15.86
CA ALA A 244 13.80 7.66 -15.22
C ALA A 244 13.70 7.69 -13.69
N GLY A 245 14.78 7.29 -13.01
CA GLY A 245 14.89 7.33 -11.56
C GLY A 245 14.70 5.96 -10.89
N GLU A 246 14.71 6.00 -9.56
CA GLU A 246 14.65 4.81 -8.72
C GLU A 246 13.31 4.07 -8.86
N PRO A 247 13.34 2.73 -8.92
CA PRO A 247 12.11 1.94 -8.94
C PRO A 247 11.34 2.13 -7.64
N ALA A 248 10.02 2.02 -7.73
CA ALA A 248 9.15 1.91 -6.58
C ALA A 248 9.56 0.74 -5.70
N SER A 249 9.53 0.97 -4.40
CA SER A 249 9.79 -0.02 -3.37
C SER A 249 8.54 -0.25 -2.53
N ALA A 250 8.60 -1.22 -1.62
CA ALA A 250 7.55 -1.43 -0.64
C ALA A 250 8.16 -1.59 0.75
N SER A 251 7.49 -1.06 1.75
CA SER A 251 7.77 -1.31 3.17
C SER A 251 6.62 -2.09 3.81
N PHE A 252 6.92 -2.73 4.94
CA PHE A 252 6.00 -3.57 5.67
C PHE A 252 5.76 -3.00 7.06
N ASP A 253 4.50 -2.99 7.47
CA ASP A 253 4.05 -2.61 8.81
C ASP A 253 3.22 -3.77 9.35
N ILE A 254 3.70 -4.40 10.41
CA ILE A 254 3.10 -5.61 11.00
C ILE A 254 2.55 -5.24 12.36
N ARG A 255 1.28 -5.53 12.58
CA ARG A 255 0.58 -5.26 13.83
C ARG A 255 -0.17 -6.48 14.30
N ARG A 256 -0.53 -6.46 15.58
CA ARG A 256 -1.52 -7.36 16.17
C ARG A 256 -2.57 -6.50 16.87
N GLU A 257 -3.79 -7.00 16.97
CA GLU A 257 -4.75 -6.38 17.86
C GLU A 257 -4.25 -6.38 19.31
N SER A 258 -4.57 -5.33 20.05
CA SER A 258 -4.23 -5.23 21.47
C SER A 258 -4.90 -6.35 22.26
N LEU A 259 -4.12 -7.08 23.04
CA LEU A 259 -4.66 -8.02 24.02
C LEU A 259 -5.09 -7.25 25.27
N PHE A 260 -6.27 -7.59 25.80
CA PHE A 260 -6.82 -6.94 26.99
C PHE A 260 -6.82 -7.92 28.16
N LEU A 261 -5.90 -7.73 29.10
CA LEU A 261 -5.94 -8.42 30.38
C LEU A 261 -6.90 -7.69 31.34
N ARG A 262 -7.85 -8.43 31.92
CA ARG A 262 -8.78 -7.92 32.93
C ARG A 262 -8.67 -8.75 34.20
N GLY A 263 -8.76 -8.08 35.35
CA GLY A 263 -8.78 -8.73 36.66
C GLY A 263 -9.29 -7.82 37.77
N ARG A 264 -9.18 -8.29 39.01
CA ARG A 264 -9.37 -7.49 40.22
C ARG A 264 -8.03 -7.42 40.96
N TYR A 265 -7.72 -6.28 41.55
CA TYR A 265 -6.54 -6.12 42.40
C TYR A 265 -6.96 -5.64 43.79
N LEU A 266 -6.14 -5.95 44.79
CA LEU A 266 -6.31 -5.45 46.14
C LEU A 266 -5.28 -4.35 46.40
N LYS A 267 -5.77 -3.16 46.73
CA LYS A 267 -4.92 -2.01 47.07
C LYS A 267 -4.75 -1.91 48.59
N LEU A 268 -3.61 -2.39 49.09
CA LEU A 268 -3.31 -2.38 50.52
C LEU A 268 -2.66 -1.07 51.00
N SER A 269 -1.94 -0.37 50.13
CA SER A 269 -1.28 0.89 50.47
C SER A 269 -2.24 2.09 50.37
N ARG A 270 -2.31 2.90 51.43
CA ARG A 270 -3.04 4.18 51.46
C ARG A 270 -2.29 5.33 50.78
N ARG A 271 -0.97 5.19 50.59
CA ARG A 271 -0.11 6.23 49.99
C ARG A 271 0.15 6.05 48.49
N MET A 272 -0.31 4.93 47.92
CA MET A 272 -0.10 4.64 46.50
C MET A 272 -1.25 5.18 45.65
N PRO A 273 -1.02 6.01 44.62
CA PRO A 273 -2.06 6.45 43.68
C PRO A 273 -2.52 5.30 42.76
N GLN A 274 -3.65 5.51 42.06
CA GLN A 274 -4.19 4.54 41.10
C GLN A 274 -3.37 4.48 39.81
N SER A 275 -2.99 5.64 39.27
CA SER A 275 -2.14 5.82 38.09
C SER A 275 -0.91 6.66 38.46
N PRO A 276 0.13 6.77 37.61
CA PRO A 276 1.30 7.59 37.88
C PRO A 276 0.90 9.02 38.26
N TRP A 277 1.39 9.50 39.40
CA TRP A 277 1.06 10.84 39.90
C TRP A 277 2.13 11.85 39.48
N LEU A 278 1.80 12.63 38.45
CA LEU A 278 2.67 13.65 37.85
C LEU A 278 2.04 15.03 38.07
N ILE A 279 2.85 15.98 38.53
CA ILE A 279 2.49 17.40 38.62
C ILE A 279 3.59 18.19 37.91
N ASP A 280 3.24 18.96 36.90
CA ASP A 280 4.17 19.74 36.06
C ASP A 280 5.29 18.88 35.45
N GLY A 281 4.96 17.64 35.07
CA GLY A 281 5.92 16.66 34.53
C GLY A 281 6.78 15.98 35.59
N GLU A 282 6.74 16.43 36.85
CA GLU A 282 7.48 15.82 37.95
C GLU A 282 6.65 14.75 38.66
N ARG A 283 7.29 13.60 38.91
CA ARG A 283 6.67 12.49 39.64
C ARG A 283 6.62 12.80 41.13
N LYS A 284 5.43 12.70 41.73
CA LYS A 284 5.21 12.99 43.17
C LYS A 284 5.06 11.74 44.04
N GLY A 285 4.95 10.56 43.43
CA GLY A 285 4.89 9.27 44.14
C GLY A 285 5.92 8.26 43.61
N GLU A 286 6.29 7.29 44.44
CA GLU A 286 7.29 6.27 44.08
C GLU A 286 6.75 5.24 43.05
N ALA A 287 5.46 4.93 43.12
CA ALA A 287 4.78 3.95 42.27
C ALA A 287 3.28 4.24 42.17
N SER A 288 2.59 3.51 41.29
CA SER A 288 1.14 3.49 41.18
C SER A 288 0.61 2.08 41.04
N VAL A 289 -0.68 1.87 41.32
CA VAL A 289 -1.35 0.58 41.09
C VAL A 289 -1.19 0.13 39.63
N GLU A 290 -1.37 1.03 38.67
CA GLU A 290 -1.19 0.76 37.23
C GLU A 290 0.19 0.19 36.94
N GLU A 291 1.26 0.83 37.41
CA GLU A 291 2.63 0.39 37.20
C GLU A 291 2.90 -0.95 37.89
N CYS A 292 2.42 -1.14 39.12
CA CYS A 292 2.57 -2.41 39.84
C CYS A 292 1.90 -3.58 39.12
N ILE A 293 0.81 -3.35 38.40
CA ILE A 293 0.12 -4.38 37.62
C ILE A 293 0.78 -4.56 36.24
N ALA A 294 1.15 -3.48 35.57
CA ALA A 294 1.61 -3.51 34.18
C ALA A 294 3.07 -3.97 34.03
N ILE A 295 3.97 -3.58 34.94
CA ILE A 295 5.41 -3.88 34.84
C ILE A 295 5.69 -5.39 34.85
N PRO A 296 5.13 -6.21 35.78
CA PRO A 296 5.42 -7.65 35.80
C PRO A 296 4.93 -8.39 34.56
N VAL A 297 3.91 -7.87 33.88
CA VAL A 297 3.35 -8.43 32.63
C VAL A 297 4.21 -8.04 31.41
N GLY A 298 5.22 -7.18 31.58
CA GLY A 298 6.09 -6.70 30.51
C GLY A 298 5.37 -5.76 29.53
N TRP A 299 4.28 -5.12 29.97
CA TRP A 299 3.45 -4.26 29.13
C TRP A 299 4.16 -2.98 28.68
N ASP A 300 5.17 -2.56 29.43
CA ASP A 300 6.10 -1.49 29.08
C ASP A 300 6.83 -1.77 27.75
N LYS A 301 7.12 -3.04 27.47
CA LYS A 301 7.74 -3.48 26.19
C LYS A 301 6.75 -3.53 25.02
N CYS A 302 5.45 -3.56 25.29
CA CYS A 302 4.42 -3.54 24.25
C CYS A 302 4.06 -2.13 23.75
N ARG A 303 4.59 -1.06 24.38
CA ARG A 303 4.35 0.33 23.93
C ARG A 303 5.24 0.76 22.76
N SER A 304 6.23 -0.06 22.38
CA SER A 304 7.24 0.25 21.36
C SER A 304 7.16 -0.58 20.07
N LEU A 305 6.07 -1.33 19.88
CA LEU A 305 5.69 -1.90 18.58
C LEU A 305 4.67 -0.98 17.91
#